data_AF-A0A062VDY8-F1
#
_entry.id   AF-A0A062VDY8-F1
#
_cell.length_a   1.000
_cell.length_b   1.000
_cell.length_c   1.000
_cell.angle_alpha   90.00
_cell.angle_beta   90.00
_cell.angle_gamma   90.00
#
_symmetry.space_group_name_H-M   'P 1'
#
loop_
_entity.id
_entity.type
_entity.pdbx_description
1 polymer ?
#
loop_
_entity_poly.entity_id
_entity_poly.type
_entity_poly.pdbx_seq_one_letter_code
_entity_poly.pdbx_strand_id
1 'polypeptide(L)'
;MLPYTLVRDADIVWRRLRRIGKWIRRHKTRTFALIVGSWLTISLLGGHAIMAFAADGEGIQSLPFLSSLNPKDSGGVDLLHYVFLPVDRGHPITSPTNFFVTQIADPIWMANIFGLSWGMWFLQFLITMEWVAWLTTPLEAIFKLIADAIAQIGWVTTGLIIAGIVVTVAFFRGQLATGMTKMLISLGAFALAGTVLANPVGMVTGPDGLLGKARAAGGAIAASIATGDASLLNQAPSADVSKQIVTDSLLGQVMDAWVRFPAQEVAFGHILEGQCAETFNKVMMEVGPLETGGNKVLDAIKACDPAAGEYAMHPTIANAFSAGIATFGSQILNLLAVGLGVILLIAIGYSVFSVGKWMIANFAVVATSDIRPGGVAWSELSSV
;
A
#
# COMPACT_ATOMS: atom_id res chain seq x y z
N MET A 1 -34.50 -6.62 20.00
CA MET A 1 -34.38 -5.16 20.27
C MET A 1 -33.01 -4.55 19.93
N LEU A 2 -31.99 -5.33 19.56
CA LEU A 2 -30.67 -4.82 19.10
C LEU A 2 -30.56 -4.20 17.68
N PRO A 3 -31.49 -4.36 16.70
CA PRO A 3 -31.25 -3.88 15.34
C PRO A 3 -31.54 -2.39 15.10
N TYR A 4 -32.27 -1.70 15.99
CA TYR A 4 -32.70 -0.31 15.75
C TYR A 4 -31.63 0.75 16.05
N THR A 5 -30.70 0.48 16.97
CA THR A 5 -29.62 1.42 17.34
C THR A 5 -28.52 1.48 16.28
N LEU A 6 -28.10 0.31 15.76
CA LEU A 6 -27.10 0.19 14.69
C LEU A 6 -27.51 0.91 13.40
N VAL A 7 -28.79 0.82 13.02
CA VAL A 7 -29.32 1.51 11.82
C VAL A 7 -29.29 3.03 11.99
N ARG A 8 -29.62 3.53 13.19
CA ARG A 8 -29.63 4.99 13.46
C ARG A 8 -28.22 5.59 13.45
N ASP A 9 -27.25 4.86 13.97
CA ASP A 9 -25.85 5.31 14.01
C ASP A 9 -25.22 5.28 12.60
N ALA A 10 -25.55 4.26 11.79
CA ALA A 10 -25.14 4.19 10.39
C ALA A 10 -25.66 5.39 9.58
N ASP A 11 -26.90 5.84 9.80
CA ASP A 11 -27.48 7.00 9.12
C ASP A 11 -26.84 8.34 9.51
N ILE A 12 -26.40 8.47 10.77
CA ILE A 12 -25.67 9.67 11.23
C ILE A 12 -24.30 9.73 10.54
N VAL A 13 -23.58 8.61 10.53
CA VAL A 13 -22.27 8.49 9.85
C VAL A 13 -22.43 8.76 8.35
N TRP A 14 -23.42 8.17 7.69
CA TRP A 14 -23.69 8.40 6.27
C TRP A 14 -24.01 9.86 5.94
N ARG A 15 -24.79 10.55 6.79
CA ARG A 15 -25.08 11.98 6.62
C ARG A 15 -23.85 12.86 6.84
N ARG A 16 -22.94 12.48 7.74
CA ARG A 16 -21.65 13.17 7.94
C ARG A 16 -20.74 12.96 6.73
N LEU A 17 -20.59 11.72 6.25
CA LEU A 17 -19.79 11.39 5.07
C LEU A 17 -20.30 12.10 3.80
N ARG A 18 -21.62 12.18 3.59
CA ARG A 18 -22.20 12.95 2.46
C ARG A 18 -21.92 14.44 2.58
N ARG A 19 -21.94 15.01 3.78
CA ARG A 19 -21.61 16.43 4.01
C ARG A 19 -20.14 16.70 3.74
N ILE A 20 -19.25 15.85 4.23
CA ILE A 20 -17.81 15.90 3.94
C ILE A 20 -17.58 15.78 2.43
N GLY A 21 -18.18 14.78 1.76
CA GLY A 21 -18.05 14.61 0.31
C GLY A 21 -18.57 15.81 -0.50
N LYS A 22 -19.68 16.43 -0.09
CA LYS A 22 -20.17 17.68 -0.72
C LYS A 22 -19.20 18.84 -0.49
N TRP A 23 -18.61 18.95 0.70
CA TRP A 23 -17.63 19.97 1.04
C TRP A 23 -16.34 19.80 0.22
N ILE A 24 -15.81 18.57 0.12
CA ILE A 24 -14.62 18.24 -0.68
C ILE A 24 -14.84 18.61 -2.16
N ARG A 25 -16.01 18.29 -2.72
CA ARG A 25 -16.34 18.64 -4.11
C ARG A 25 -16.48 20.14 -4.34
N ARG A 26 -17.00 20.89 -3.36
CA ARG A 26 -17.19 22.35 -3.45
C ARG A 26 -15.92 23.15 -3.17
N HIS A 27 -15.04 22.64 -2.31
CA HIS A 27 -13.84 23.35 -1.86
C HIS A 27 -12.59 22.50 -2.10
N LYS A 28 -12.36 22.09 -3.35
CA LYS A 28 -11.23 21.23 -3.73
C LYS A 28 -9.88 21.80 -3.30
N THR A 29 -9.65 23.09 -3.52
CA THR A 29 -8.40 23.78 -3.16
C THR A 29 -8.21 23.89 -1.65
N ARG A 30 -9.26 24.23 -0.89
CA ARG A 30 -9.19 24.29 0.58
C ARG A 30 -8.98 22.91 1.19
N THR A 31 -9.63 21.88 0.64
CA THR A 31 -9.44 20.49 1.07
C THR A 31 -8.00 20.06 0.85
N PHE A 32 -7.47 20.31 -0.35
CA PHE A 32 -6.08 20.00 -0.68
C PHE A 32 -5.11 20.73 0.25
N ALA A 33 -5.31 22.04 0.45
CA ALA A 33 -4.49 22.84 1.36
C ALA A 33 -4.56 22.34 2.82
N LEU A 34 -5.72 21.89 3.30
CA LEU A 34 -5.84 21.31 4.64
C LEU A 34 -5.14 19.96 4.76
N ILE A 35 -5.25 19.09 3.75
CA ILE A 35 -4.56 17.79 3.76
C ILE A 35 -3.06 18.00 3.74
N VAL A 36 -2.54 18.76 2.77
CA VAL A 36 -1.12 19.07 2.67
C VAL A 36 -0.63 19.79 3.92
N GLY A 37 -1.36 20.79 4.39
CA GLY A 37 -1.02 21.54 5.61
C GLY A 37 -0.97 20.65 6.85
N SER A 38 -1.95 19.74 7.02
CA SER A 38 -1.96 18.78 8.13
C SER A 38 -0.78 17.81 8.05
N TRP A 39 -0.47 17.30 6.87
CA TRP A 39 0.64 16.39 6.66
C TRP A 39 1.99 17.04 6.98
N LEU A 40 2.22 18.24 6.47
CA LEU A 40 3.43 19.01 6.76
C LEU A 40 3.53 19.34 8.25
N THR A 41 2.42 19.71 8.90
CA THR A 41 2.42 20.01 10.35
C THR A 41 2.73 18.76 11.17
N ILE A 42 2.12 17.61 10.85
CA ILE A 42 2.40 16.34 11.52
C ILE A 42 3.86 15.94 11.31
N SER A 43 4.38 16.10 10.10
CA SER A 43 5.78 15.81 9.78
C SER A 43 6.74 16.68 10.58
N LEU A 44 6.44 17.98 10.69
CA LEU A 44 7.20 18.91 11.52
C LEU A 44 7.19 18.49 12.99
N LEU A 45 6.02 18.19 13.56
CA LEU A 45 5.90 17.73 14.95
C LEU A 45 6.66 16.42 15.19
N GLY A 46 6.59 15.48 14.23
CA GLY A 46 7.33 14.22 14.27
C GLY A 46 8.85 14.42 14.21
N GLY A 47 9.33 15.32 13.34
CA GLY A 47 10.75 15.70 13.27
C GLY A 47 11.27 16.32 14.57
N HIS A 48 10.48 17.20 15.20
CA HIS A 48 10.82 17.77 16.51
C HIS A 48 10.86 16.70 17.61
N ALA A 49 9.96 15.71 17.55
CA ALA A 49 10.03 14.57 18.47
C ALA A 49 11.35 13.80 18.28
N ILE A 50 11.73 13.45 17.04
CA ILE A 50 13.00 12.75 16.76
C ILE A 50 14.19 13.51 17.36
N MET A 51 14.25 14.84 17.19
CA MET A 51 15.32 15.65 17.76
C MET A 51 15.36 15.61 19.29
N ALA A 52 14.21 15.64 19.95
CA ALA A 52 14.14 15.56 21.41
C ALA A 52 14.71 14.23 21.93
N PHE A 53 14.31 13.11 21.34
CA PHE A 53 14.82 11.79 21.74
C PHE A 53 16.30 11.59 21.38
N ALA A 54 16.77 12.14 20.25
CA ALA A 54 18.18 12.08 19.88
C ALA A 54 19.08 12.87 20.84
N ALA A 55 18.57 13.96 21.44
CA ALA A 55 19.28 14.73 22.45
C ALA A 55 19.44 13.97 23.79
N ASP A 56 18.51 13.07 24.10
CA ASP A 56 18.51 12.27 25.35
C ASP A 56 19.49 11.07 25.30
N GLY A 57 20.11 10.81 24.14
CA GLY A 57 21.12 9.76 23.98
C GLY A 57 20.58 8.33 24.05
N GLU A 58 19.25 8.16 24.06
CA GLU A 58 18.63 6.84 23.98
C GLU A 58 18.80 6.27 22.57
N GLY A 59 19.36 5.06 22.48
CA GLY A 59 19.64 4.41 21.20
C GLY A 59 18.37 4.13 20.39
N ILE A 60 18.53 4.05 19.07
CA ILE A 60 17.56 3.78 17.98
C ILE A 60 16.25 3.05 18.33
N GLN A 61 16.27 2.08 19.25
CA GLN A 61 15.08 1.36 19.71
C GLN A 61 14.07 2.24 20.47
N SER A 62 14.45 3.46 20.85
CA SER A 62 13.61 4.39 21.62
C SER A 62 12.89 5.44 20.79
N LEU A 63 13.09 5.56 19.46
CA LEU A 63 12.42 6.59 18.64
C LEU A 63 10.93 6.21 18.45
N PRO A 64 9.99 6.66 19.30
CA PRO A 64 8.65 6.04 19.44
C PRO A 64 7.71 6.36 18.27
N PHE A 65 8.19 7.15 17.31
CA PHE A 65 7.37 7.78 16.28
C PHE A 65 7.91 7.58 14.86
N LEU A 66 9.14 7.09 14.70
CA LEU A 66 9.60 6.55 13.42
C LEU A 66 8.90 5.21 13.20
N SER A 67 8.56 4.90 11.95
CA SER A 67 7.96 3.61 11.66
C SER A 67 8.95 2.51 12.05
N SER A 68 8.46 1.38 12.56
CA SER A 68 9.30 0.24 12.99
C SER A 68 10.03 -0.47 11.84
N LEU A 69 9.99 0.12 10.64
CA LEU A 69 10.59 -0.40 9.43
C LEU A 69 11.96 0.25 9.25
N ASN A 70 12.96 -0.58 8.94
CA ASN A 70 14.26 -0.15 8.48
C ASN A 70 14.34 -0.37 6.96
N PRO A 71 13.72 0.50 6.14
CA PRO A 71 13.93 0.45 4.71
C PRO A 71 15.40 0.80 4.43
N LYS A 72 16.01 0.00 3.55
CA LYS A 72 17.39 0.18 3.09
C LYS A 72 17.39 0.80 1.72
N ASP A 73 18.37 1.64 1.43
CA ASP A 73 18.65 2.13 0.08
C ASP A 73 19.25 1.01 -0.80
N SER A 74 19.51 1.27 -2.09
CA SER A 74 20.16 0.27 -2.97
C SER A 74 21.59 -0.08 -2.55
N GLY A 75 22.22 0.78 -1.75
CA GLY A 75 23.55 0.60 -1.16
C GLY A 75 23.58 -0.22 0.13
N GLY A 76 22.40 -0.57 0.68
CA GLY A 76 22.27 -1.28 1.95
C GLY A 76 22.23 -0.39 3.20
N VAL A 77 22.23 0.94 3.05
CA VAL A 77 22.19 1.92 4.14
C VAL A 77 20.75 2.08 4.63
N ASP A 78 20.54 1.88 5.94
CA ASP A 78 19.21 2.06 6.55
C ASP A 78 18.80 3.54 6.60
N LEU A 79 17.50 3.81 6.50
CA LEU A 79 16.90 5.15 6.64
C LEU A 79 17.40 5.94 7.84
N LEU A 80 17.65 5.26 8.96
CA LEU A 80 18.06 5.90 10.19
C LEU A 80 19.41 6.59 10.07
N HIS A 81 20.32 6.10 9.23
CA HIS A 81 21.62 6.75 9.00
C HIS A 81 21.47 8.10 8.30
N TYR A 82 20.33 8.35 7.65
CA TYR A 82 20.01 9.64 7.01
C TYR A 82 19.25 10.59 7.93
N VAL A 83 18.99 10.24 9.20
CA VAL A 83 18.29 11.12 10.15
C VAL A 83 19.06 12.44 10.30
N PHE A 84 20.39 12.37 10.35
CA PHE A 84 21.25 13.55 10.34
C PHE A 84 22.01 13.70 9.01
N LEU A 85 22.07 14.92 8.49
CA LEU A 85 22.86 15.22 7.29
C LEU A 85 24.36 15.29 7.65
N PRO A 86 25.25 14.71 6.81
CA PRO A 86 26.71 14.76 7.01
C PRO A 86 27.27 16.13 6.56
N VAL A 87 26.93 17.19 7.29
CA VAL A 87 27.40 18.57 7.06
C VAL A 87 28.18 19.07 8.28
N ASP A 88 29.14 19.99 8.07
CA ASP A 88 29.86 20.59 9.21
C ASP A 88 28.90 21.46 10.04
N ARG A 89 28.60 21.01 11.25
CA ARG A 89 27.73 21.72 12.18
C ARG A 89 28.37 22.94 12.81
N GLY A 90 29.70 22.99 12.78
CA GLY A 90 30.44 24.03 13.47
C GLY A 90 30.21 24.06 14.98
N HIS A 91 30.84 25.03 15.64
CA HIS A 91 30.65 25.29 17.07
C HIS A 91 30.11 26.72 17.27
N PRO A 92 29.24 26.96 18.28
CA PRO A 92 28.66 28.29 18.54
C PRO A 92 29.67 29.43 18.67
N ILE A 93 30.91 29.10 19.03
CA ILE A 93 31.99 30.08 19.29
C ILE A 93 32.95 30.21 18.10
N THR A 94 33.33 29.10 17.45
CA THR A 94 34.38 29.12 16.41
C THR A 94 33.82 29.29 14.99
N SER A 95 32.56 28.90 14.76
CA SER A 95 31.89 28.97 13.46
C SER A 95 30.38 29.15 13.67
N PRO A 96 29.95 30.31 14.21
CA PRO A 96 28.56 30.56 14.60
C PRO A 96 27.58 30.47 13.42
N THR A 97 28.00 30.88 12.22
CA THR A 97 27.15 30.82 11.02
C THR A 97 26.77 29.39 10.68
N ASN A 98 27.73 28.45 10.69
CA ASN A 98 27.48 27.04 10.43
C ASN A 98 26.49 26.48 11.46
N PHE A 99 26.69 26.83 12.74
CA PHE A 99 25.80 26.42 13.82
C PHE A 99 24.35 26.92 13.61
N PHE A 100 24.13 28.19 13.29
CA PHE A 100 22.77 28.70 13.10
C PHE A 100 22.09 28.13 11.85
N VAL A 101 22.83 27.88 10.76
CA VAL A 101 22.27 27.30 9.54
C VAL A 101 21.82 25.86 9.77
N THR A 102 22.63 25.04 10.46
CA THR A 102 22.24 23.65 10.75
C THR A 102 21.09 23.56 11.74
N GLN A 103 20.99 24.47 12.71
CA GLN A 103 19.83 24.53 13.61
C GLN A 103 18.49 24.80 12.90
N ILE A 104 18.50 25.37 11.69
CA ILE A 104 17.30 25.56 10.87
C ILE A 104 17.11 24.38 9.91
N ALA A 105 18.19 23.88 9.30
CA ALA A 105 18.13 22.80 8.32
C ALA A 105 17.77 21.45 8.95
N ASP A 106 18.31 21.14 10.14
CA ASP A 106 18.11 19.86 10.82
C ASP A 106 16.62 19.59 11.14
N PRO A 107 15.85 20.50 11.77
CA PRO A 107 14.42 20.27 12.01
C PRO A 107 13.61 20.03 10.72
N ILE A 108 13.94 20.74 9.64
CA ILE A 108 13.26 20.61 8.34
C ILE A 108 13.55 19.23 7.75
N TRP A 109 14.82 18.80 7.79
CA TRP A 109 15.22 17.50 7.29
C TRP A 109 14.68 16.34 8.14
N MET A 110 14.68 16.47 9.47
CA MET A 110 14.09 15.49 10.38
C MET A 110 12.60 15.31 10.14
N ALA A 111 11.88 16.42 9.89
CA ALA A 111 10.48 16.39 9.51
C ALA A 111 10.29 15.66 8.17
N ASN A 112 11.22 15.83 7.23
CA ASN A 112 11.23 15.07 5.99
C ASN A 112 11.30 13.57 6.26
N ILE A 113 12.33 13.13 6.99
CA ILE A 113 12.58 11.72 7.29
C ILE A 113 11.39 11.09 8.02
N PHE A 114 10.78 11.81 8.96
CA PHE A 114 9.55 11.36 9.61
C PHE A 114 8.41 11.08 8.61
N GLY A 115 8.10 12.06 7.75
CA GLY A 115 7.03 11.91 6.77
C GLY A 115 7.32 10.78 5.77
N LEU A 116 8.57 10.68 5.30
CA LEU A 116 8.99 9.63 4.37
C LEU A 116 8.92 8.24 5.03
N SER A 117 9.32 8.10 6.29
CA SER A 117 9.22 6.85 7.05
C SER A 117 7.78 6.32 7.10
N TRP A 118 6.82 7.19 7.46
CA TRP A 118 5.40 6.80 7.48
C TRP A 118 4.83 6.51 6.08
N GLY A 119 5.32 7.23 5.07
CA GLY A 119 5.01 6.95 3.67
C GLY A 119 5.46 5.57 3.23
N MET A 120 6.72 5.23 3.49
CA MET A 120 7.30 3.93 3.18
C MET A 120 6.64 2.81 3.98
N TRP A 121 6.29 3.07 5.24
CA TRP A 121 5.48 2.13 6.02
C TRP A 121 4.15 1.83 5.36
N PHE A 122 3.45 2.87 4.89
CA PHE A 122 2.18 2.68 4.20
C PHE A 122 2.36 1.94 2.87
N LEU A 123 3.41 2.24 2.10
CA LEU A 123 3.72 1.50 0.87
C LEU A 123 4.03 0.03 1.15
N GLN A 124 4.82 -0.26 2.18
CA GLN A 124 5.10 -1.63 2.59
C GLN A 124 3.81 -2.33 3.01
N PHE A 125 2.96 -1.68 3.80
CA PHE A 125 1.65 -2.20 4.19
C PHE A 125 0.74 -2.52 2.99
N LEU A 126 0.69 -1.63 1.99
CA LEU A 126 -0.05 -1.87 0.75
C LEU A 126 0.52 -3.04 -0.03
N ILE A 127 1.85 -3.07 -0.14
CA ILE A 127 2.57 -4.12 -0.81
C ILE A 127 2.29 -5.40 -0.06
N THR A 128 2.64 -5.62 1.21
CA THR A 128 2.48 -6.88 1.97
C THR A 128 1.07 -7.50 1.97
N MET A 129 0.02 -6.75 1.57
CA MET A 129 -1.37 -7.20 1.50
C MET A 129 -1.91 -7.70 2.84
N GLU A 130 -1.30 -7.32 3.96
CA GLU A 130 -1.77 -7.70 5.29
C GLU A 130 -3.21 -7.21 5.54
N TRP A 131 -3.55 -6.06 4.96
CA TRP A 131 -4.90 -5.51 4.98
C TRP A 131 -5.94 -6.36 4.25
N VAL A 132 -5.51 -7.22 3.32
CA VAL A 132 -6.43 -8.12 2.61
C VAL A 132 -7.02 -9.13 3.60
N ALA A 133 -6.24 -9.63 4.56
CA ALA A 133 -6.74 -10.52 5.60
C ALA A 133 -7.88 -9.88 6.41
N TRP A 134 -7.85 -8.55 6.60
CA TRP A 134 -8.91 -7.81 7.28
C TRP A 134 -10.23 -7.81 6.49
N LEU A 135 -10.16 -7.92 5.15
CA LEU A 135 -11.33 -8.04 4.28
C LEU A 135 -11.77 -9.48 4.06
N THR A 136 -10.84 -10.42 3.91
CA THR A 136 -11.15 -11.81 3.58
C THR A 136 -11.74 -12.55 4.77
N THR A 137 -11.23 -12.32 5.99
CA THR A 137 -11.73 -12.96 7.21
C THR A 137 -13.26 -12.80 7.40
N PRO A 138 -13.84 -11.59 7.37
CA PRO A 138 -15.29 -11.45 7.49
C PRO A 138 -16.05 -12.00 6.27
N LEU A 139 -15.47 -11.93 5.07
CA LEU A 139 -16.09 -12.49 3.86
C LEU A 139 -16.19 -14.01 3.94
N GLU A 140 -15.12 -14.70 4.34
CA GLU A 140 -15.09 -16.16 4.53
C GLU A 140 -16.14 -16.60 5.54
N ALA A 141 -16.33 -15.85 6.63
CA ALA A 141 -17.38 -16.13 7.60
C ALA A 141 -18.79 -16.03 6.97
N ILE A 142 -19.06 -15.00 6.17
CA ILE A 142 -20.34 -14.84 5.45
C ILE A 142 -20.54 -15.97 4.44
N PHE A 143 -19.52 -16.29 3.65
CA PHE A 143 -19.59 -17.36 2.66
C PHE A 143 -19.82 -18.71 3.31
N LYS A 144 -19.18 -19.00 4.45
CA LYS A 144 -19.41 -20.23 5.21
C LYS A 144 -20.84 -20.33 5.70
N LEU A 145 -21.40 -19.24 6.24
CA LEU A 145 -22.81 -19.19 6.66
C LEU A 145 -23.77 -19.44 5.49
N ILE A 146 -23.50 -18.84 4.33
CA ILE A 146 -24.31 -19.05 3.12
C ILE A 146 -24.16 -20.48 2.60
N ALA A 147 -22.93 -21.01 2.55
CA ALA A 147 -22.65 -22.36 2.10
C ALA A 147 -23.32 -23.40 3.01
N ASP A 148 -23.26 -23.22 4.33
CA ASP A 148 -23.93 -24.11 5.30
C ASP A 148 -25.46 -24.03 5.15
N ALA A 149 -26.02 -22.83 4.97
CA ALA A 149 -27.45 -22.66 4.73
C ALA A 149 -27.91 -23.32 3.41
N ILE A 150 -27.12 -23.17 2.35
CA ILE A 150 -27.38 -23.80 1.05
C ILE A 150 -27.18 -25.33 1.12
N ALA A 151 -26.20 -25.81 1.88
CA ALA A 151 -25.94 -27.24 2.06
C ALA A 151 -27.08 -27.94 2.82
N GLN A 152 -27.70 -27.28 3.80
CA GLN A 152 -28.89 -27.81 4.49
C GLN A 152 -30.09 -27.99 3.55
N ILE A 153 -30.22 -27.15 2.52
CA ILE A 153 -31.28 -27.25 1.52
C ILE A 153 -31.02 -28.40 0.53
N GLY A 154 -29.80 -28.94 0.51
CA GLY A 154 -29.41 -30.02 -0.42
C GLY A 154 -29.49 -29.60 -1.88
N TRP A 155 -29.41 -28.29 -2.18
CA TRP A 155 -29.72 -27.73 -3.51
C TRP A 155 -28.94 -28.41 -4.64
N VAL A 156 -27.70 -28.82 -4.35
CA VAL A 156 -26.82 -29.50 -5.29
C VAL A 156 -27.45 -30.83 -5.73
N THR A 157 -27.89 -31.64 -4.77
CA THR A 157 -28.56 -32.92 -5.02
C THR A 157 -29.91 -32.70 -5.71
N THR A 158 -30.68 -31.72 -5.25
CA THR A 158 -31.99 -31.38 -5.84
C THR A 158 -31.86 -30.89 -7.29
N GLY A 159 -30.88 -30.04 -7.57
CA GLY A 159 -30.56 -29.54 -8.91
C GLY A 159 -30.09 -30.64 -9.85
N LEU A 160 -29.28 -31.58 -9.35
CA LEU A 160 -28.88 -32.79 -10.09
C LEU A 160 -30.06 -33.69 -10.43
N ILE A 161 -31.00 -33.89 -9.50
CA ILE A 161 -32.20 -34.68 -9.73
C ILE A 161 -33.06 -34.01 -10.82
N ILE A 162 -33.30 -32.70 -10.73
CA ILE A 162 -34.06 -31.95 -11.73
C ILE A 162 -33.39 -32.00 -13.10
N ALA A 163 -32.07 -31.75 -13.16
CA ALA A 163 -31.31 -31.84 -14.40
C ALA A 163 -31.36 -33.25 -15.00
N GLY A 164 -31.24 -34.28 -14.16
CA GLY A 164 -31.38 -35.68 -14.56
C GLY A 164 -32.74 -35.99 -15.17
N ILE A 165 -33.83 -35.49 -14.58
CA ILE A 165 -35.19 -35.64 -15.11
C ILE A 165 -35.33 -34.95 -16.47
N VAL A 166 -34.85 -33.70 -16.60
CA VAL A 166 -34.95 -32.94 -17.86
C VAL A 166 -34.16 -33.61 -18.99
N VAL A 167 -32.96 -34.11 -18.69
CA VAL A 167 -32.14 -34.87 -19.65
C VAL A 167 -32.88 -36.15 -20.06
N THR A 168 -33.41 -36.90 -19.09
CA THR A 168 -34.17 -38.14 -19.34
C THR A 168 -35.39 -37.90 -20.22
N VAL A 169 -36.17 -36.84 -19.98
CA VAL A 169 -37.33 -36.47 -20.81
C VAL A 169 -36.92 -36.06 -22.23
N ALA A 170 -35.78 -35.39 -22.40
CA ALA A 170 -35.25 -35.04 -23.72
C ALA A 170 -34.83 -36.28 -24.53
N PHE A 171 -34.25 -37.29 -23.87
CA PHE A 171 -33.97 -38.59 -24.46
C PHE A 171 -35.26 -39.31 -24.91
N PHE A 172 -36.30 -39.33 -24.07
CA PHE A 172 -37.59 -39.94 -24.43
C PHE A 172 -38.31 -39.23 -25.60
N ARG A 173 -38.05 -37.93 -25.81
CA ARG A 173 -38.58 -37.17 -26.95
C ARG A 173 -37.75 -37.32 -28.24
N GLY A 174 -36.74 -38.20 -28.26
CA GLY A 174 -35.90 -38.46 -29.44
C GLY A 174 -34.88 -37.35 -29.76
N GLN A 175 -34.73 -36.35 -28.88
CA GLN A 175 -33.85 -35.20 -29.09
C GLN A 175 -32.44 -35.46 -28.52
N LEU A 176 -31.74 -36.45 -29.08
CA LEU A 176 -30.44 -36.93 -28.59
C LEU A 176 -29.38 -35.82 -28.49
N ALA A 177 -29.28 -34.96 -29.51
CA ALA A 177 -28.31 -33.86 -29.54
C ALA A 177 -28.61 -32.82 -28.44
N THR A 178 -29.89 -32.48 -28.22
CA THR A 178 -30.30 -31.52 -27.20
C THR A 178 -30.14 -32.07 -25.79
N GLY A 179 -30.39 -33.38 -25.59
CA GLY A 179 -30.17 -34.08 -24.33
C GLY A 179 -28.70 -34.12 -23.92
N MET A 180 -27.79 -34.44 -24.86
CA MET A 180 -26.34 -34.43 -24.62
C MET A 180 -25.82 -33.03 -24.26
N THR A 181 -26.27 -31.98 -24.95
CA THR A 181 -25.85 -30.60 -24.63
C THR A 181 -26.32 -30.19 -23.24
N LYS A 182 -27.56 -30.51 -22.86
CA LYS A 182 -28.09 -30.22 -21.51
C LYS A 182 -27.34 -30.99 -20.42
N MET A 183 -26.94 -32.24 -20.69
CA MET A 183 -26.14 -33.04 -19.78
C MET A 183 -24.72 -32.47 -19.60
N LEU A 184 -24.06 -32.07 -20.68
CA LEU A 184 -22.72 -31.46 -20.61
C LEU A 184 -22.75 -30.13 -19.84
N ILE A 185 -23.76 -29.30 -20.07
CA ILE A 185 -23.91 -28.02 -19.36
C ILE A 185 -24.19 -28.26 -17.87
N SER A 186 -25.06 -29.22 -17.51
CA SER A 186 -25.36 -29.51 -16.10
C SER A 186 -24.18 -30.12 -15.36
N LEU A 187 -23.43 -31.03 -16.00
CA LEU A 187 -22.22 -31.63 -15.43
C LEU A 187 -21.11 -30.58 -15.28
N GLY A 188 -20.95 -29.71 -16.28
CA GLY A 188 -20.01 -28.59 -16.22
C GLY A 188 -20.36 -27.57 -15.13
N ALA A 189 -21.65 -27.23 -15.00
CA ALA A 189 -22.13 -26.37 -13.92
C ALA A 189 -21.94 -27.01 -12.54
N PHE A 190 -22.14 -28.31 -12.40
CA PHE A 190 -21.90 -29.05 -11.17
C PHE A 190 -20.40 -29.12 -10.82
N ALA A 191 -19.54 -29.40 -11.80
CA ALA A 191 -18.09 -29.39 -11.60
C ALA A 191 -17.57 -28.01 -11.18
N LEU A 192 -18.09 -26.94 -11.79
CA LEU A 192 -17.78 -25.55 -11.40
C LEU A 192 -18.36 -25.20 -10.02
N ALA A 193 -19.56 -25.68 -9.71
CA ALA A 193 -20.19 -25.51 -8.40
C ALA A 193 -19.35 -26.15 -7.27
N GLY A 194 -18.83 -27.34 -7.51
CA GLY A 194 -17.99 -28.07 -6.54
C GLY A 194 -16.55 -27.57 -6.41
N THR A 195 -16.07 -26.76 -7.36
CA THR A 195 -14.67 -26.29 -7.38
C THR A 195 -14.58 -24.78 -7.17
N VAL A 196 -14.88 -23.99 -8.21
CA VAL A 196 -14.69 -22.54 -8.25
C VAL A 196 -15.68 -21.81 -7.31
N LEU A 197 -16.91 -22.30 -7.21
CA LEU A 197 -17.96 -21.69 -6.38
C LEU A 197 -17.95 -22.21 -4.93
N ALA A 198 -17.31 -23.34 -4.67
CA ALA A 198 -17.23 -23.90 -3.32
C ALA A 198 -16.27 -23.11 -2.42
N ASN A 199 -15.18 -22.56 -2.98
CA ASN A 199 -14.26 -21.67 -2.27
C ASN A 199 -13.71 -20.55 -3.18
N PRO A 200 -14.56 -19.57 -3.56
CA PRO A 200 -14.15 -18.47 -4.44
C PRO A 200 -13.13 -17.54 -3.77
N VAL A 201 -13.16 -17.44 -2.43
CA VAL A 201 -12.22 -16.59 -1.69
C VAL A 201 -10.82 -17.20 -1.77
N GLY A 202 -10.66 -18.50 -1.50
CA GLY A 202 -9.37 -19.18 -1.58
C GLY A 202 -8.74 -19.18 -2.97
N MET A 203 -9.54 -19.12 -4.05
CA MET A 203 -9.03 -18.97 -5.42
C MET A 203 -8.39 -17.59 -5.66
N VAL A 204 -8.89 -16.56 -4.99
CA VAL A 204 -8.40 -15.18 -5.11
C VAL A 204 -7.23 -14.95 -4.15
N THR A 205 -7.32 -15.47 -2.92
CA THR A 205 -6.45 -15.11 -1.80
C THR A 205 -5.43 -16.19 -1.42
N GLY A 206 -5.55 -17.38 -1.99
CA GLY A 206 -4.66 -18.50 -1.70
C GLY A 206 -3.20 -18.25 -2.15
N PRO A 207 -2.27 -19.14 -1.76
CA PRO A 207 -0.84 -19.00 -2.05
C PRO A 207 -0.52 -18.82 -3.54
N ASP A 208 -1.22 -19.53 -4.43
CA ASP A 208 -1.15 -19.38 -5.90
C ASP A 208 -2.35 -18.62 -6.49
N GLY A 209 -3.05 -17.86 -5.63
CA GLY A 209 -4.28 -17.16 -5.96
C GLY A 209 -4.09 -16.01 -6.94
N LEU A 210 -5.21 -15.54 -7.50
CA LEU A 210 -5.22 -14.44 -8.47
C LEU A 210 -4.56 -13.15 -7.94
N LEU A 211 -4.66 -12.91 -6.63
CA LEU A 211 -4.06 -11.74 -5.98
C LEU A 211 -2.52 -11.79 -5.98
N GLY A 212 -1.94 -12.97 -5.72
CA GLY A 212 -0.48 -13.16 -5.78
C GLY A 212 0.07 -12.86 -7.18
N LYS A 213 -0.65 -13.32 -8.22
CA LYS A 213 -0.32 -13.04 -9.62
C LYS A 213 -0.47 -11.56 -9.98
N ALA A 214 -1.54 -10.90 -9.53
CA ALA A 214 -1.73 -9.47 -9.76
C ALA A 214 -0.62 -8.64 -9.10
N ARG A 215 -0.17 -9.04 -7.91
CA ARG A 215 0.94 -8.39 -7.19
C ARG A 215 2.27 -8.60 -7.91
N ALA A 216 2.56 -9.82 -8.36
CA ALA A 216 3.78 -10.10 -9.12
C ALA A 216 3.82 -9.29 -10.43
N ALA A 217 2.69 -9.21 -11.15
CA ALA A 217 2.57 -8.39 -12.36
C ALA A 217 2.76 -6.89 -12.06
N GLY A 218 2.12 -6.37 -11.01
CA GLY A 218 2.28 -4.98 -10.58
C GLY A 218 3.73 -4.64 -10.18
N GLY A 219 4.39 -5.57 -9.48
CA GLY A 219 5.80 -5.45 -9.10
C GLY A 219 6.73 -5.43 -10.31
N ALA A 220 6.52 -6.33 -11.28
CA ALA A 220 7.28 -6.38 -12.52
C ALA A 220 7.12 -5.09 -13.34
N ILE A 221 5.89 -4.55 -13.43
CA ILE A 221 5.63 -3.27 -14.10
C ILE A 221 6.37 -2.14 -13.37
N ALA A 222 6.25 -2.04 -12.04
CA ALA A 222 6.93 -1.01 -11.26
C ALA A 222 8.46 -1.07 -11.42
N ALA A 223 9.04 -2.28 -11.35
CA ALA A 223 10.47 -2.49 -11.55
C ALA A 223 10.92 -2.11 -12.97
N SER A 224 10.13 -2.46 -14.01
CA SER A 224 10.45 -2.11 -15.41
C SER A 224 10.43 -0.60 -15.67
N ILE A 225 9.50 0.13 -15.03
CA ILE A 225 9.42 1.59 -15.15
C ILE A 225 10.61 2.25 -14.47
N ALA A 226 10.99 1.76 -13.29
CA ALA A 226 12.03 2.37 -12.49
C ALA A 226 13.45 2.07 -13.01
N THR A 227 13.68 0.86 -13.55
CA THR A 227 14.98 0.47 -14.13
C THR A 227 15.10 0.78 -15.63
N GLY A 228 13.98 1.06 -16.30
CA GLY A 228 13.93 1.16 -17.77
C GLY A 228 14.10 -0.19 -18.49
N ASP A 229 14.19 -1.30 -17.76
CA ASP A 229 14.40 -2.63 -18.31
C ASP A 229 13.06 -3.36 -18.52
N ALA A 230 12.62 -3.41 -19.80
CA ALA A 230 11.40 -4.10 -20.20
C ALA A 230 11.50 -5.63 -20.07
N SER A 231 12.70 -6.22 -19.93
CA SER A 231 12.88 -7.66 -19.78
C SER A 231 12.30 -8.20 -18.46
N LEU A 232 12.16 -7.33 -17.46
CA LEU A 232 11.56 -7.64 -16.15
C LEU A 232 10.06 -7.91 -16.22
N LEU A 233 9.37 -7.50 -17.30
CA LEU A 233 7.94 -7.82 -17.52
C LEU A 233 7.69 -9.32 -17.72
N ASN A 234 8.71 -10.06 -18.18
CA ASN A 234 8.59 -11.49 -18.47
C ASN A 234 9.15 -12.38 -17.36
N GLN A 235 9.84 -11.81 -16.37
CA GLN A 235 10.41 -12.51 -15.22
C GLN A 235 9.53 -12.25 -14.00
N ALA A 236 8.33 -12.81 -13.97
CA ALA A 236 7.54 -12.85 -12.73
C ALA A 236 8.12 -13.97 -11.84
N PRO A 237 8.78 -13.66 -10.71
CA PRO A 237 9.28 -14.70 -9.81
C PRO A 237 8.09 -15.43 -9.15
N SER A 238 8.36 -16.58 -8.51
CA SER A 238 7.37 -17.28 -7.69
C SER A 238 6.85 -16.37 -6.56
N ALA A 239 5.60 -16.58 -6.10
CA ALA A 239 4.86 -15.66 -5.23
C ALA A 239 5.58 -15.29 -3.92
N ASP A 240 6.28 -16.25 -3.30
CA ASP A 240 6.95 -16.05 -2.01
C ASP A 240 8.31 -15.34 -2.14
N VAL A 241 9.10 -15.69 -3.16
CA VAL A 241 10.39 -15.04 -3.47
C VAL A 241 10.17 -13.62 -3.98
N SER A 242 9.07 -13.39 -4.72
CA SER A 242 8.63 -12.07 -5.15
C SER A 242 8.32 -11.16 -3.96
N LYS A 243 7.77 -11.68 -2.86
CA LYS A 243 7.36 -10.84 -1.73
C LYS A 243 8.55 -10.15 -1.08
N GLN A 244 9.68 -10.83 -0.86
CA GLN A 244 10.87 -10.22 -0.26
C GLN A 244 11.65 -9.40 -1.29
N ILE A 245 11.95 -9.97 -2.46
CA ILE A 245 12.79 -9.31 -3.46
C ILE A 245 12.11 -8.06 -4.04
N VAL A 246 10.81 -8.12 -4.34
CA VAL A 246 10.09 -6.95 -4.88
C VAL A 246 9.91 -5.88 -3.80
N THR A 247 9.67 -6.26 -2.55
CA THR A 247 9.49 -5.27 -1.48
C THR A 247 10.80 -4.56 -1.16
N ASP A 248 11.90 -5.30 -1.00
CA ASP A 248 13.19 -4.71 -0.64
C ASP A 248 13.82 -3.95 -1.82
N SER A 249 13.70 -4.46 -3.06
CA SER A 249 14.21 -3.77 -4.25
C SER A 249 13.41 -2.52 -4.59
N LEU A 250 12.07 -2.57 -4.52
CA LEU A 250 11.22 -1.43 -4.83
C LEU A 250 11.33 -0.35 -3.74
N LEU A 251 11.33 -0.73 -2.45
CA LEU A 251 11.54 0.22 -1.36
C LEU A 251 12.97 0.78 -1.39
N GLY A 252 13.97 0.01 -1.83
CA GLY A 252 15.34 0.50 -2.04
C GLY A 252 15.45 1.58 -3.10
N GLN A 253 14.73 1.45 -4.21
CA GLN A 253 14.68 2.49 -5.25
C GLN A 253 13.89 3.72 -4.79
N VAL A 254 12.81 3.53 -4.02
CA VAL A 254 12.08 4.63 -3.39
C VAL A 254 12.96 5.36 -2.38
N MET A 255 13.73 4.63 -1.58
CA MET A 255 14.74 5.16 -0.65
C MET A 255 15.82 5.97 -1.38
N ASP A 256 16.30 5.49 -2.53
CA ASP A 256 17.27 6.22 -3.33
C ASP A 256 16.71 7.57 -3.79
N ALA A 257 15.50 7.56 -4.36
CA ALA A 257 14.86 8.74 -4.92
C ALA A 257 14.37 9.74 -3.87
N TRP A 258 13.89 9.27 -2.71
CA TRP A 258 13.28 10.12 -1.69
C TRP A 258 14.25 10.58 -0.61
N VAL A 259 15.29 9.79 -0.34
CA VAL A 259 16.20 10.02 0.79
C VAL A 259 17.64 10.18 0.31
N ARG A 260 18.19 9.19 -0.41
CA ARG A 260 19.63 9.18 -0.76
C ARG A 260 20.03 10.34 -1.66
N PHE A 261 19.40 10.49 -2.83
CA PHE A 261 19.77 11.56 -3.77
C PHE A 261 19.52 12.95 -3.18
N PRO A 262 18.35 13.22 -2.54
CA PRO A 262 18.15 14.49 -1.85
C PRO A 262 19.17 14.74 -0.72
N ALA A 263 19.54 13.72 0.05
CA ALA A 263 20.53 13.88 1.12
C ALA A 263 21.91 14.24 0.57
N GLN A 264 22.33 13.60 -0.52
CA GLN A 264 23.61 13.90 -1.17
C GLN A 264 23.61 15.29 -1.81
N GLU A 265 22.53 15.69 -2.48
CA GLU A 265 22.41 17.03 -3.06
C GLU A 265 22.47 18.12 -1.98
N VAL A 266 21.80 17.90 -0.83
CA VAL A 266 21.79 18.88 0.26
C VAL A 266 23.13 18.93 1.00
N ALA A 267 23.78 17.78 1.21
CA ALA A 267 25.02 17.71 1.97
C ALA A 267 26.26 18.05 1.13
N PHE A 268 26.32 17.60 -0.12
CA PHE A 268 27.51 17.67 -0.98
C PHE A 268 27.33 18.56 -2.21
N GLY A 269 26.10 18.97 -2.54
CA GLY A 269 25.81 19.82 -3.69
C GLY A 269 25.70 19.08 -5.03
N HIS A 270 25.95 17.77 -5.03
CA HIS A 270 25.77 16.87 -6.17
C HIS A 270 25.64 15.42 -5.70
N ILE A 271 25.19 14.56 -6.61
CA ILE A 271 25.11 13.12 -6.40
C ILE A 271 26.51 12.50 -6.54
N LEU A 272 26.90 11.68 -5.56
CA LEU A 272 28.21 11.00 -5.58
C LEU A 272 28.16 9.81 -6.54
N GLU A 273 29.15 9.70 -7.43
CA GLU A 273 29.27 8.62 -8.41
C GLU A 273 30.56 7.79 -8.24
N GLY A 274 30.56 6.55 -8.73
CA GLY A 274 31.73 5.67 -8.75
C GLY A 274 32.27 5.27 -7.38
N GLN A 275 33.59 5.27 -7.21
CA GLN A 275 34.27 4.85 -5.98
C GLN A 275 33.91 5.72 -4.76
N CYS A 276 33.51 6.98 -4.98
CA CYS A 276 33.08 7.87 -3.91
C CYS A 276 31.71 7.45 -3.34
N ALA A 277 30.81 6.94 -4.19
CA ALA A 277 29.52 6.41 -3.75
C ALA A 277 29.68 5.13 -2.91
N GLU A 278 30.61 4.25 -3.28
CA GLU A 278 30.93 3.05 -2.49
C GLU A 278 31.53 3.41 -1.14
N THR A 279 32.43 4.40 -1.11
CA THR A 279 33.03 4.91 0.12
C THR A 279 31.98 5.54 1.02
N PHE A 280 31.06 6.33 0.47
CA PHE A 280 29.90 6.87 1.19
C PHE A 280 29.08 5.76 1.86
N ASN A 281 28.67 4.76 1.09
CA ASN A 281 27.85 3.66 1.60
C ASN A 281 28.55 2.91 2.73
N LYS A 282 29.84 2.62 2.55
CA LYS A 282 30.64 1.91 3.56
C LYS A 282 30.74 2.71 4.86
N VAL A 283 31.09 3.98 4.77
CA VAL A 283 31.28 4.82 5.97
C VAL A 283 29.95 5.12 6.65
N MET A 284 28.87 5.30 5.88
CA MET A 284 27.52 5.46 6.43
C MET A 284 27.07 4.22 7.20
N MET A 285 27.44 3.01 6.77
CA MET A 285 27.14 1.77 7.51
C MET A 285 28.07 1.53 8.72
N GLU A 286 29.27 2.09 8.71
CA GLU A 286 30.24 1.96 9.81
C GLU A 286 29.95 2.94 10.97
N VAL A 287 29.35 4.09 10.68
CA VAL A 287 28.99 5.10 11.68
C VAL A 287 27.63 4.75 12.30
N GLY A 288 27.49 4.93 13.62
CA GLY A 288 26.22 4.70 14.30
C GLY A 288 25.08 5.54 13.68
N PRO A 289 23.83 5.03 13.57
CA PRO A 289 22.72 5.71 12.89
C PRO A 289 22.41 7.14 13.33
N LEU A 290 22.76 7.54 14.55
CA LEU A 290 22.57 8.90 15.06
C LEU A 290 23.86 9.73 15.09
N GLU A 291 25.01 9.12 14.75
CA GLU A 291 26.33 9.75 14.71
C GLU A 291 26.72 10.24 13.30
N THR A 292 25.85 10.05 12.31
CA THR A 292 26.14 10.31 10.89
C THR A 292 26.34 11.78 10.53
N GLY A 293 25.90 12.72 11.38
CA GLY A 293 26.24 14.13 11.20
C GLY A 293 27.58 14.55 11.81
N GLY A 294 28.42 13.62 12.27
CA GLY A 294 29.79 13.90 12.65
C GLY A 294 30.71 14.05 11.43
N ASN A 295 31.90 14.63 11.64
CA ASN A 295 32.84 14.90 10.54
C ASN A 295 33.43 13.64 9.89
N LYS A 296 33.22 12.43 10.46
CA LYS A 296 33.78 11.17 9.93
C LYS A 296 33.32 10.86 8.50
N VAL A 297 32.03 11.02 8.21
CA VAL A 297 31.49 10.81 6.86
C VAL A 297 32.05 11.87 5.92
N LEU A 298 32.06 13.12 6.37
CA LEU A 298 32.54 14.27 5.61
C LEU A 298 34.03 14.17 5.25
N ASP A 299 34.89 13.78 6.20
CA ASP A 299 36.33 13.62 6.01
C ASP A 299 36.65 12.48 5.03
N ALA A 300 35.89 11.38 5.08
CA ALA A 300 36.03 10.28 4.12
C ALA A 300 35.61 10.70 2.70
N ILE A 301 34.53 11.47 2.56
CA ILE A 301 34.10 12.00 1.26
C ILE A 301 35.09 13.05 0.74
N LYS A 302 35.62 13.92 1.59
CA LYS A 302 36.64 14.91 1.21
C LYS A 302 37.90 14.26 0.61
N ALA A 303 38.26 13.05 1.06
CA ALA A 303 39.38 12.31 0.51
C ALA A 303 39.12 11.78 -0.92
N CYS A 304 37.85 11.53 -1.26
CA CYS A 304 37.43 11.04 -2.58
C CYS A 304 37.02 12.17 -3.54
N ASP A 305 36.35 13.21 -3.02
CA ASP A 305 35.86 14.37 -3.74
C ASP A 305 36.09 15.66 -2.90
N PRO A 306 37.18 16.40 -3.18
CA PRO A 306 37.50 17.63 -2.46
C PRO A 306 36.44 18.73 -2.60
N ALA A 307 35.72 18.79 -3.73
CA ALA A 307 34.70 19.80 -3.98
C ALA A 307 33.44 19.55 -3.15
N ALA A 308 33.02 18.28 -3.04
CA ALA A 308 31.95 17.85 -2.14
C ALA A 308 32.27 18.17 -0.67
N GLY A 309 33.52 17.91 -0.27
CA GLY A 309 34.00 18.21 1.08
C GLY A 309 34.01 19.71 1.39
N GLU A 310 34.44 20.55 0.44
CA GLU A 310 34.48 22.01 0.61
C GLU A 310 33.08 22.61 0.71
N TYR A 311 32.13 22.12 -0.10
CA TYR A 311 30.72 22.51 -0.02
C TYR A 311 30.11 22.19 1.36
N ALA A 312 30.39 20.99 1.88
CA ALA A 312 29.86 20.53 3.15
C ALA A 312 30.49 21.21 4.39
N MET A 313 31.71 21.76 4.26
CA MET A 313 32.41 22.52 5.31
C MET A 313 31.94 23.99 5.43
N HIS A 314 31.30 24.53 4.40
CA HIS A 314 30.80 25.92 4.38
C HIS A 314 29.28 25.98 4.15
N PRO A 315 28.46 25.48 5.08
CA PRO A 315 27.01 25.54 4.96
C PRO A 315 26.52 26.98 4.92
N THR A 316 25.97 27.38 3.77
CA THR A 316 25.35 28.69 3.61
C THR A 316 23.84 28.61 3.82
N ILE A 317 23.17 29.75 3.92
CA ILE A 317 21.69 29.81 3.93
C ILE A 317 21.11 29.15 2.66
N ALA A 318 21.85 29.16 1.54
CA ALA A 318 21.43 28.46 0.33
C ALA A 318 21.33 26.94 0.55
N ASN A 319 22.16 26.35 1.41
CA ASN A 319 22.10 24.93 1.75
C ASN A 319 20.80 24.63 2.53
N ALA A 320 20.44 25.47 3.50
CA ALA A 320 19.15 25.34 4.21
C ALA A 320 17.94 25.52 3.27
N PHE A 321 18.04 26.43 2.29
CA PHE A 321 17.01 26.60 1.28
C PHE A 321 16.91 25.41 0.32
N SER A 322 18.06 24.85 -0.10
CA SER A 322 18.12 23.64 -0.91
C SER A 322 17.56 22.42 -0.16
N ALA A 323 17.85 22.30 1.15
CA ALA A 323 17.26 21.31 2.04
C ALA A 323 15.73 21.44 2.10
N GLY A 324 15.25 22.68 2.19
CA GLY A 324 13.82 22.99 2.11
C GLY A 324 13.21 22.51 0.79
N ILE A 325 13.76 22.93 -0.36
CA ILE A 325 13.24 22.54 -1.68
C ILE A 325 13.25 21.02 -1.87
N ALA A 326 14.37 20.37 -1.56
CA ALA A 326 14.52 18.92 -1.68
C ALA A 326 13.50 18.18 -0.80
N THR A 327 13.32 18.64 0.45
CA THR A 327 12.32 18.13 1.39
C THR A 327 10.90 18.33 0.87
N PHE A 328 10.55 19.50 0.34
CA PHE A 328 9.22 19.73 -0.22
C PHE A 328 8.97 18.82 -1.43
N GLY A 329 9.98 18.64 -2.30
CA GLY A 329 9.91 17.74 -3.44
C GLY A 329 9.62 16.29 -3.02
N SER A 330 10.42 15.73 -2.11
CA SER A 330 10.23 14.37 -1.60
C SER A 330 8.90 14.20 -0.87
N GLN A 331 8.45 15.19 -0.10
CA GLN A 331 7.16 15.16 0.59
C GLN A 331 5.96 15.19 -0.35
N ILE A 332 6.02 15.94 -1.45
CA ILE A 332 4.95 15.96 -2.45
C ILE A 332 4.84 14.61 -3.15
N LEU A 333 5.98 14.01 -3.54
CA LEU A 333 5.99 12.68 -4.14
C LEU A 333 5.45 11.62 -3.17
N ASN A 334 5.83 11.70 -1.91
CA ASN A 334 5.32 10.84 -0.86
C ASN A 334 3.80 10.99 -0.66
N LEU A 335 3.31 12.23 -0.55
CA LEU A 335 1.87 12.51 -0.46
C LEU A 335 1.08 12.00 -1.67
N LEU A 336 1.65 12.10 -2.86
CA LEU A 336 1.06 11.54 -4.07
C LEU A 336 0.98 10.02 -3.97
N ALA A 337 2.06 9.35 -3.57
CA ALA A 337 2.10 7.89 -3.43
C ALA A 337 1.11 7.39 -2.37
N VAL A 338 1.10 8.02 -1.19
CA VAL A 338 0.13 7.73 -0.11
C VAL A 338 -1.30 8.03 -0.60
N GLY A 339 -1.52 9.14 -1.28
CA GLY A 339 -2.82 9.53 -1.83
C GLY A 339 -3.38 8.50 -2.81
N LEU A 340 -2.55 8.04 -3.76
CA LEU A 340 -2.92 6.98 -4.70
C LEU A 340 -3.23 5.65 -3.98
N GLY A 341 -2.42 5.30 -2.99
CA GLY A 341 -2.63 4.12 -2.17
C GLY A 341 -3.94 4.15 -1.36
N VAL A 342 -4.27 5.30 -0.76
CA VAL A 342 -5.55 5.50 -0.05
C VAL A 342 -6.73 5.43 -1.02
N ILE A 343 -6.62 6.03 -2.21
CA ILE A 343 -7.65 5.94 -3.25
C ILE A 343 -7.88 4.48 -3.65
N LEU A 344 -6.80 3.71 -3.81
CA LEU A 344 -6.87 2.27 -4.11
C LEU A 344 -7.63 1.51 -3.01
N LEU A 345 -7.29 1.73 -1.73
CA LEU A 345 -7.98 1.07 -0.61
C LEU A 345 -9.47 1.46 -0.54
N ILE A 346 -9.81 2.72 -0.77
CA ILE A 346 -11.20 3.18 -0.80
C ILE A 346 -11.97 2.55 -1.97
N ALA A 347 -11.35 2.48 -3.15
CA ALA A 347 -11.95 1.88 -4.34
C ALA A 347 -12.25 0.39 -4.12
N ILE A 348 -11.30 -0.34 -3.54
CA ILE A 348 -11.46 -1.76 -3.20
C ILE A 348 -12.51 -1.95 -2.10
N GLY A 349 -12.49 -1.10 -1.06
CA GLY A 349 -13.52 -1.14 -0.02
C GLY A 349 -14.93 -0.89 -0.59
N TYR A 350 -15.07 0.05 -1.51
CA TYR A 350 -16.33 0.33 -2.20
C TYR A 350 -16.77 -0.83 -3.09
N SER A 351 -15.86 -1.45 -3.84
CA SER A 351 -16.18 -2.59 -4.69
C SER A 351 -16.68 -3.77 -3.86
N VAL A 352 -15.97 -4.14 -2.79
CA VAL A 352 -16.38 -5.22 -1.88
C VAL A 352 -17.75 -4.93 -1.26
N PHE A 353 -17.96 -3.71 -0.77
CA PHE A 353 -19.25 -3.31 -0.21
C PHE A 353 -20.39 -3.35 -1.23
N SER A 354 -20.13 -2.95 -2.48
CA SER A 354 -21.12 -3.01 -3.56
C SER A 354 -21.49 -4.44 -3.91
N VAL A 355 -20.52 -5.36 -4.00
CA VAL A 355 -20.77 -6.78 -4.24
C VAL A 355 -21.56 -7.40 -3.09
N GLY A 356 -21.20 -7.11 -1.84
CA GLY A 356 -21.94 -7.59 -0.67
C GLY A 356 -23.42 -7.18 -0.68
N LYS A 357 -23.71 -5.94 -1.08
CA LYS A 357 -25.10 -5.47 -1.26
C LYS A 357 -25.86 -6.27 -2.32
N TRP A 358 -25.23 -6.53 -3.46
CA TRP A 358 -25.82 -7.31 -4.54
C TRP A 358 -26.08 -8.76 -4.11
N MET A 359 -25.17 -9.38 -3.37
CA MET A 359 -25.37 -10.74 -2.86
C MET A 359 -26.58 -10.81 -1.91
N ILE A 360 -26.66 -9.90 -0.94
CA ILE A 360 -27.78 -9.86 0.01
C ILE A 360 -29.11 -9.58 -0.70
N ALA A 361 -29.12 -8.66 -1.68
CA ALA A 361 -30.33 -8.35 -2.45
C ALA A 361 -30.84 -9.57 -3.23
N ASN A 362 -29.95 -10.30 -3.91
CA ASN A 362 -30.32 -11.53 -4.62
C ASN A 362 -30.83 -12.61 -3.67
N PHE A 363 -30.18 -12.81 -2.52
CA PHE A 363 -30.63 -13.79 -1.53
C PHE A 363 -32.00 -13.44 -0.95
N ALA A 364 -32.27 -12.14 -0.71
CA ALA A 364 -33.58 -11.67 -0.26
C ALA A 364 -34.66 -11.89 -1.33
N VAL A 365 -34.35 -11.70 -2.61
CA VAL A 365 -35.29 -11.99 -3.72
C VAL A 365 -35.61 -13.48 -3.77
N VAL A 366 -34.60 -14.35 -3.68
CA VAL A 366 -34.81 -15.81 -3.67
C VAL A 366 -35.63 -16.24 -2.44
N ALA A 367 -35.28 -15.77 -1.25
CA ALA A 367 -35.99 -16.12 -0.01
C ALA A 367 -37.43 -15.58 0.03
N THR A 368 -37.73 -14.47 -0.65
CA THR A 368 -39.09 -13.91 -0.72
C THR A 368 -39.91 -14.48 -1.89
N SER A 369 -39.26 -15.10 -2.88
CA SER A 369 -39.95 -15.79 -3.97
C SER A 369 -40.73 -17.04 -3.52
N ASP A 370 -40.34 -17.64 -2.38
CA ASP A 370 -41.06 -18.76 -1.75
C ASP A 370 -42.34 -18.34 -0.99
N ILE A 371 -42.60 -17.03 -0.83
CA ILE A 371 -43.75 -16.54 -0.03
C ILE A 371 -44.95 -16.11 -0.90
N ARG A 372 -44.83 -16.12 -2.23
CA ARG A 372 -45.97 -15.89 -3.13
C ARG A 372 -46.16 -17.03 -4.13
N PRO A 373 -47.07 -17.99 -3.88
CA PRO A 373 -47.50 -18.90 -4.91
C PRO A 373 -48.23 -18.07 -5.99
N GLY A 374 -47.57 -17.81 -7.12
CA GLY A 374 -48.17 -17.15 -8.28
C GLY A 374 -47.39 -15.99 -8.94
N GLY A 375 -46.13 -15.72 -8.57
CA GLY A 375 -45.36 -14.63 -9.18
C GLY A 375 -44.58 -15.03 -10.43
N VAL A 376 -45.10 -14.71 -11.62
CA VAL A 376 -44.49 -14.42 -12.96
C VAL A 376 -43.38 -15.33 -13.53
N ALA A 377 -42.48 -15.92 -12.75
CA ALA A 377 -41.40 -16.78 -13.23
C ALA A 377 -41.88 -18.17 -13.72
N TRP A 378 -43.04 -18.63 -13.24
CA TRP A 378 -43.60 -19.93 -13.65
C TRP A 378 -44.31 -19.91 -15.01
N SER A 379 -44.70 -18.74 -15.53
CA SER A 379 -45.37 -18.64 -16.83
C SER A 379 -44.42 -18.64 -18.03
N GLU A 380 -43.14 -18.30 -17.83
CA GLU A 380 -42.14 -18.40 -18.92
C GLU A 380 -41.54 -19.80 -19.04
N LEU A 381 -41.54 -20.59 -17.96
CA LEU A 381 -41.09 -21.99 -17.99
C LEU A 381 -42.12 -22.98 -18.56
N SER A 382 -43.37 -22.57 -18.75
CA SER A 382 -44.42 -23.40 -19.38
C SER A 382 -44.60 -23.14 -20.89
N SER A 383 -43.84 -22.22 -21.47
CA SER A 383 -43.92 -21.84 -22.90
C SER A 383 -42.66 -22.18 -23.72
N VAL A 384 -41.77 -23.01 -23.20
CA VAL A 384 -40.69 -23.70 -23.94
C VAL A 384 -40.79 -25.20 -23.67
#